data_AF-A0A6N8SC77-F1
#
_entry.id   AF-A0A6N8SC77-F1
#
_cell.length_a   1.000
_cell.length_b   1.000
_cell.length_c   1.000
_cell.angle_alpha   90.00
_cell.angle_beta   90.00
_cell.angle_gamma   90.00
#
_symmetry.space_group_name_H-M   'P 1'
#
loop_
_entity.id
_entity.type
_entity.pdbx_description
1 polymer ?
#
loop_
_entity_poly.entity_id
_entity_poly.type
_entity_poly.pdbx_seq_one_letter_code
_entity_poly.pdbx_strand_id
1 'polypeptide(L)' 'MPDQPLTDREIFALLDKAVDLFRGQKAETEGGQAVVEMFIKNTDFIQRAMLIMLAENRPRSENEP' A
#
# COMPACT_ATOMS: atom_id res chain seq x y z
N MET A 1 0.20 -22.61 -7.51
CA MET A 1 -0.26 -21.76 -8.62
C MET A 1 -0.15 -20.31 -8.17
N PRO A 2 0.68 -19.47 -8.80
CA PRO A 2 0.49 -18.03 -8.76
C PRO A 2 0.23 -17.54 -10.19
N ASP A 3 -0.85 -18.02 -10.83
CA ASP A 3 -1.15 -17.72 -12.24
C ASP A 3 -2.43 -16.90 -12.43
N GLN A 4 -3.11 -16.52 -11.34
CA GLN A 4 -4.24 -15.59 -11.41
C GLN A 4 -3.82 -14.23 -10.84
N PRO A 5 -4.12 -13.12 -11.55
CA PRO A 5 -3.93 -11.79 -11.01
C PRO A 5 -4.78 -11.63 -9.74
N LEU A 6 -4.21 -10.99 -8.73
CA LEU A 6 -4.90 -10.71 -7.48
C LEU A 6 -6.09 -9.78 -7.75
N THR A 7 -7.21 -10.08 -7.10
CA THR A 7 -8.35 -9.15 -7.03
C THR A 7 -7.98 -7.93 -6.20
N ASP A 8 -8.67 -6.81 -6.42
CA ASP A 8 -8.42 -5.59 -5.65
C ASP A 8 -8.56 -5.83 -4.14
N ARG A 9 -9.55 -6.64 -3.75
CA ARG A 9 -9.76 -7.02 -2.35
C ARG A 9 -8.56 -7.79 -1.76
N GLU A 10 -7.96 -8.68 -2.53
CA GLU A 10 -6.77 -9.42 -2.11
C GLU A 10 -5.55 -8.50 -2.00
N ILE A 11 -5.40 -7.56 -2.94
CA ILE A 11 -4.34 -6.54 -2.86
C ILE A 11 -4.52 -5.68 -1.60
N PHE A 12 -5.73 -5.22 -1.30
CA PHE A 12 -6.04 -4.48 -0.07
C PHE A 12 -5.67 -5.28 1.18
N ALA A 13 -6.06 -6.55 1.25
CA ALA A 13 -5.76 -7.41 2.38
C ALA A 13 -4.25 -7.64 2.57
N LEU A 14 -3.50 -7.74 1.47
CA LEU A 14 -2.04 -7.88 1.52
C LEU A 14 -1.36 -6.59 2.00
N LEU A 15 -1.81 -5.42 1.53
CA LEU A 15 -1.29 -4.13 1.97
C LEU A 15 -1.57 -3.89 3.47
N ASP A 16 -2.77 -4.24 3.93
CA ASP A 16 -3.15 -4.11 5.34
C ASP A 16 -2.30 -5.02 6.23
N LYS A 17 -2.14 -6.29 5.81
CA LYS A 17 -1.24 -7.24 6.48
C LYS A 17 0.21 -6.75 6.52
N ALA A 18 0.68 -6.10 5.44
CA ALA A 18 2.01 -5.53 5.41
C ALA A 18 2.15 -4.38 6.41
N VAL A 19 1.18 -3.46 6.51
CA VAL A 19 1.18 -2.40 7.52
C VAL A 19 1.23 -2.97 8.94
N ASP A 20 0.41 -3.98 9.23
CA ASP A 20 0.35 -4.59 10.56
C ASP A 20 1.68 -5.26 10.96
N LEU A 21 2.37 -5.89 10.02
CA LEU A 21 3.70 -6.47 10.25
C LEU A 21 4.72 -5.40 10.66
N PHE A 22 4.60 -4.17 10.13
CA PHE A 22 5.54 -3.09 10.39
C PHE A 22 5.13 -2.18 11.56
N ARG A 23 3.84 -2.03 11.88
CA ARG A 23 3.36 -1.22 13.04
C ARG A 23 3.92 -1.66 14.38
N GLY A 24 4.19 -2.96 14.54
CA GLY A 24 4.76 -3.54 15.75
C GLY A 24 6.28 -3.56 15.78
N GLN A 25 6.96 -3.22 14.68
CA GLN A 25 8.41 -3.26 14.62
C GLN A 25 9.01 -1.96 15.14
N LYS A 26 9.92 -2.10 16.10
CA LYS A 26 10.87 -1.04 16.48
C LYS A 26 12.19 -1.38 15.82
N ALA A 27 12.69 -0.47 14.99
CA ALA A 27 14.03 -0.63 14.45
C ALA A 27 15.08 -0.33 15.52
N GLU A 28 16.26 -0.93 15.39
CA GLU A 28 17.38 -0.76 16.32
C GLU A 28 18.05 0.63 16.20
N THR A 29 17.78 1.36 15.11
CA THR A 29 18.38 2.67 14.81
C THR A 29 17.32 3.67 14.41
N GLU A 30 17.61 4.96 14.60
CA GLU A 30 16.73 6.07 14.15
C GLU A 30 16.51 6.02 12.64
N GLY A 31 17.55 5.71 11.86
CA GLY A 31 17.44 5.56 10.41
C GLY A 31 16.54 4.39 10.01
N GLY A 32 16.64 3.26 10.72
CA GLY A 32 15.73 2.13 10.50
C GLY A 32 14.28 2.47 10.88
N GLN A 33 14.09 3.26 11.93
CA GLN A 33 12.75 3.68 12.38
C GLN A 33 12.10 4.60 11.33
N ALA A 34 12.87 5.52 10.75
CA ALA A 34 12.39 6.37 9.64
C ALA A 34 11.99 5.55 8.40
N VAL A 35 12.70 4.46 8.08
CA VAL A 35 12.34 3.56 6.98
C VAL A 35 11.01 2.85 7.26
N VAL A 36 10.81 2.35 8.49
CA VAL A 36 9.53 1.71 8.90
C VAL A 36 8.37 2.69 8.79
N GLU A 37 8.55 3.91 9.28
CA GLU A 37 7.51 4.96 9.21
C GLU A 37 7.20 5.36 7.77
N MET A 38 8.24 5.51 6.93
CA MET A 38 8.08 5.81 5.51
C MET A 38 7.35 4.69 4.77
N PHE A 39 7.64 3.42 5.09
CA PHE A 39 6.93 2.28 4.53
C PHE A 39 5.43 2.34 4.87
N ILE A 40 5.08 2.47 6.15
CA ILE A 40 3.68 2.54 6.60
C ILE A 40 2.93 3.68 5.90
N LYS A 41 3.55 4.87 5.83
CA LYS A 41 2.96 6.05 5.18
C LYS A 41 2.71 5.81 3.68
N ASN A 42 3.68 5.23 2.98
CA ASN A 42 3.54 4.96 1.55
C ASN A 42 2.48 3.89 1.27
N THR A 43 2.38 2.86 2.13
CA THR A 43 1.33 1.85 2.01
C THR A 43 -0.07 2.45 2.19
N ASP A 44 -0.27 3.35 3.15
CA ASP A 44 -1.54 4.09 3.32
C ASP A 44 -1.89 4.91 2.07
N PHE A 45 -0.92 5.59 1.45
CA PHE A 45 -1.17 6.32 0.19
C PHE A 45 -1.61 5.41 -0.95
N ILE A 46 -0.96 4.25 -1.11
CA ILE A 46 -1.33 3.27 -2.13
C ILE A 46 -2.76 2.76 -1.89
N GLN A 47 -3.10 2.40 -0.66
CA GLN A 47 -4.46 1.96 -0.30
C GLN A 47 -5.50 3.04 -0.62
N ARG A 48 -5.24 4.31 -0.33
CA ARG A 48 -6.15 5.42 -0.68
C ARG A 48 -6.29 5.63 -2.18
N ALA A 49 -5.19 5.59 -2.92
CA ALA A 49 -5.21 5.71 -4.38
C ALA A 49 -6.05 4.58 -5.01
N MET A 50 -5.90 3.35 -4.52
CA MET A 50 -6.71 2.22 -4.96
C MET A 50 -8.19 2.42 -4.66
N LEU A 51 -8.57 2.93 -3.48
CA LEU A 51 -9.98 3.21 -3.17
C LEU A 51 -10.60 4.21 -4.14
N ILE A 52 -9.84 5.24 -4.53
CA ILE A 52 -10.28 6.24 -5.51
C ILE A 52 -10.47 5.58 -6.89
N MET A 53 -9.49 4.80 -7.35
CA MET A 53 -9.56 4.10 -8.65
C MET A 53 -10.75 3.13 -8.72
N LEU A 54 -11.06 2.44 -7.62
CA LEU A 54 -12.21 1.54 -7.52
C LEU A 54 -13.55 2.27 -7.50
N ALA A 55 -13.63 3.40 -6.77
CA ALA A 55 -14.84 4.20 -6.70
C ALA A 55 -15.19 4.86 -8.04
N GLU A 56 -14.18 5.26 -8.81
CA GLU A 56 -14.36 5.95 -10.09
C GLU A 56 -14.47 4.99 -11.30
N ASN A 57 -14.30 3.67 -11.08
CA ASN A 57 -14.38 2.62 -12.11
C ASN A 57 -13.49 2.91 -13.35
N ARG A 58 -12.38 3.65 -13.17
CA ARG A 58 -11.46 4.06 -14.25
C ARG A 58 -10.04 4.31 -13.75
N PRO A 59 -9.02 3.96 -14.54
CA PRO A 59 -7.73 4.64 -14.47
C PRO A 59 -7.87 5.98 -15.19
N ARG A 60 -7.96 7.10 -14.45
CA ARG A 60 -7.72 8.42 -15.04
C ARG A 60 -6.21 8.61 -15.23
N SER A 61 -5.68 8.06 -16.31
CA SER A 61 -4.46 8.59 -16.94
C SER A 61 -4.92 9.45 -18.10
N GLU A 62 -5.25 10.71 -17.80
CA GLU A 62 -5.42 11.74 -18.82
C GLU A 62 -4.35 12.79 -18.54
N ASN A 63 -3.16 12.57 -19.08
CA ASN A 63 -2.05 13.52 -19.16
C ASN A 63 -1.58 14.13 -17.82
N GLU A 64 -0.39 13.74 -17.38
CA GLU A 64 0.43 14.66 -16.58
C GLU A 64 0.58 15.99 -17.36
N PRO A 65 0.46 17.16 -16.70
CA PRO A 65 0.81 18.43 -17.31
C PRO A 65 2.31 18.53 -17.64
#